data_AF-A0A8T4WBZ0-F1
#
_entry.id   AF-A0A8T4WBZ0-F1
#
_cell.length_a   1.000
_cell.length_b   1.000
_cell.length_c   1.000
_cell.angle_alpha   90.00
_cell.angle_beta   90.00
_cell.angle_gamma   90.00
#
_symmetry.space_group_name_H-M   'P 1'
#
loop_
_entity.id
_entity.type
_entity.pdbx_description
1 polymer ?
#
loop_
_entity_poly.entity_id
_entity_poly.type
_entity_poly.pdbx_seq_one_letter_code
_entity_poly.pdbx_strand_id
1 'polypeptide(L)'
;QGTDETGEEITITMDEDKDITAVFEEIEYELTINIDGEGTTSPAEGTHTYTQGEEVTITATSAEGWEFVEWTGTDETGEEITITMDEDKEITAVFQEEEEDEISADDIPGFTTMLLIVAAVVAVAIYYNKKEQ
;
A
#
# COMPACT_ATOMS: atom_id res chain seq x y z
N GLN A 1 31.20 12.41 -20.36
CA GLN A 1 30.18 11.35 -20.21
C GLN A 1 29.29 11.48 -21.42
N GLY A 2 29.31 10.48 -22.30
CA GLY A 2 28.50 10.46 -23.52
C GLY A 2 27.15 9.88 -23.16
N THR A 3 26.09 10.62 -23.44
CA THR A 3 24.74 10.08 -23.59
C THR A 3 24.67 9.54 -25.01
N ASP A 4 24.82 8.23 -25.18
CA ASP A 4 24.55 7.58 -26.46
C ASP A 4 23.02 7.56 -26.66
N GLU A 5 22.52 8.66 -27.22
CA GLU A 5 21.19 8.72 -27.82
C GLU A 5 21.33 8.00 -29.16
N THR A 6 21.04 6.70 -29.17
CA THR A 6 21.15 5.88 -30.38
C THR A 6 19.95 6.20 -31.29
N GLY A 7 19.99 7.35 -31.95
CA GLY A 7 19.06 7.69 -33.01
C GLY A 7 19.39 6.83 -34.24
N GLU A 8 18.45 6.00 -34.69
CA GLU A 8 18.59 5.33 -35.97
C GLU A 8 18.66 6.38 -37.10
N GLU A 9 19.83 6.51 -37.73
CA GLU A 9 20.00 7.41 -38.87
C GLU A 9 19.46 6.77 -40.15
N ILE A 10 18.34 7.29 -40.67
CA ILE A 10 17.80 6.89 -41.98
C ILE A 10 18.38 7.82 -43.04
N THR A 11 19.11 7.26 -44.01
CA THR A 11 19.61 8.02 -45.17
C THR A 11 18.57 8.03 -46.29
N ILE A 12 18.08 9.22 -46.64
CA ILE A 12 17.05 9.40 -47.66
C ILE A 12 17.66 10.12 -48.86
N THR A 13 17.64 9.47 -50.02
CA THR A 13 17.99 10.11 -51.30
C THR A 13 16.81 10.95 -51.77
N MET A 14 16.99 12.25 -52.01
CA MET A 14 15.92 13.15 -52.45
C MET A 14 15.85 13.19 -53.98
N ASP A 15 15.11 12.25 -54.55
CA ASP A 15 14.89 12.10 -56.01
C ASP A 15 13.53 12.64 -56.47
N GLU A 16 12.53 12.71 -55.57
CA GLU A 16 11.20 13.29 -55.77
C GLU A 16 10.68 13.84 -54.43
N ASP A 17 9.51 14.52 -54.43
CA ASP A 17 8.88 15.01 -53.19
C ASP A 17 8.52 13.81 -52.27
N LYS A 18 9.00 13.85 -51.01
CA LYS A 18 8.79 12.80 -50.01
C LYS A 18 8.12 13.37 -48.77
N ASP A 19 7.03 12.74 -48.35
CA ASP A 19 6.41 12.95 -47.04
C ASP A 19 6.92 11.87 -46.07
N ILE A 20 7.66 12.30 -45.04
CA ILE A 20 8.17 11.42 -43.97
C ILE A 20 7.36 11.71 -42.73
N THR A 21 6.76 10.68 -42.14
CA THR A 21 6.09 10.75 -40.84
C THR A 21 6.81 9.82 -39.88
N ALA A 22 7.31 10.37 -38.77
CA ALA A 22 7.76 9.56 -37.66
C ALA A 22 6.55 9.06 -36.87
N VAL A 23 6.52 7.77 -36.56
CA VAL A 23 5.52 7.16 -35.66
C VAL A 23 6.26 6.82 -34.38
N PHE A 24 5.80 7.38 -33.26
CA PHE A 24 6.29 7.04 -31.92
C PHE A 24 5.18 6.27 -31.22
N GLU A 25 5.50 5.06 -30.77
CA GLU A 25 4.64 4.26 -29.90
C GLU A 25 5.16 4.41 -28.47
N GLU A 26 4.26 4.65 -27.53
CA GLU A 26 4.59 4.72 -26.11
C GLU A 26 4.79 3.30 -25.60
N ILE A 27 5.90 3.07 -24.89
CA ILE A 27 6.17 1.79 -24.24
C ILE A 27 5.49 1.83 -22.88
N GLU A 28 4.65 0.84 -22.62
CA GLU A 28 3.91 0.68 -21.37
C GLU A 28 4.31 -0.63 -20.68
N TYR A 29 4.25 -0.62 -19.35
CA TYR A 29 4.47 -1.79 -18.50
C TYR A 29 3.34 -1.98 -17.49
N GLU A 30 3.11 -3.23 -17.09
CA GLU A 30 2.10 -3.60 -16.11
C GLU A 30 2.69 -3.65 -14.69
N LEU A 31 2.02 -2.99 -13.74
CA LEU A 31 2.23 -3.14 -12.31
C LEU A 31 1.07 -3.92 -11.71
N THR A 32 1.36 -5.11 -11.17
CA THR A 32 0.39 -5.89 -10.39
C THR A 32 0.66 -5.73 -8.90
N ILE A 33 -0.35 -5.27 -8.17
CA ILE A 33 -0.32 -5.09 -6.71
C ILE A 33 -1.22 -6.16 -6.09
N ASN A 34 -0.66 -6.95 -5.18
CA ASN A 34 -1.37 -7.95 -4.38
C ASN A 34 -1.37 -7.56 -2.89
N ILE A 35 -2.26 -8.17 -2.10
CA ILE A 35 -2.29 -8.05 -0.64
C ILE A 35 -2.22 -9.44 0.01
N ASP A 36 -1.37 -9.60 1.01
CA ASP A 36 -1.35 -10.75 1.94
C ASP A 36 -1.64 -10.27 3.36
N GLY A 37 -2.70 -10.80 3.98
CA GLY A 37 -3.27 -10.30 5.24
C GLY A 37 -4.41 -9.30 5.04
N GLU A 38 -4.75 -8.53 6.08
CA GLU A 38 -5.84 -7.53 6.03
C GLU A 38 -5.30 -6.10 6.02
N GLY A 39 -5.60 -5.39 4.93
CA GLY A 39 -5.18 -4.02 4.71
C GLY A 39 -5.68 -3.53 3.35
N THR A 40 -5.19 -2.37 2.95
CA THR A 40 -5.48 -1.77 1.64
C THR A 40 -4.22 -1.14 1.06
N THR A 41 -4.21 -0.95 -0.26
CA THR A 41 -3.14 -0.23 -0.96
C THR A 41 -3.71 0.92 -1.78
N SER A 42 -2.87 1.90 -2.11
CA SER A 42 -3.13 2.96 -3.08
C SER A 42 -1.91 3.10 -3.99
N PRO A 43 -1.98 2.76 -5.29
CA PRO A 43 -3.14 2.24 -6.02
C PRO A 43 -3.73 0.95 -5.42
N ALA A 44 -5.03 0.75 -5.62
CA ALA A 44 -5.73 -0.41 -5.09
C ALA A 44 -5.17 -1.73 -5.67
N GLU A 45 -5.38 -2.82 -4.96
CA GLU A 45 -5.04 -4.17 -5.43
C GLU A 45 -5.54 -4.41 -6.87
N GLY A 46 -4.69 -5.04 -7.68
CA GLY A 46 -4.94 -5.34 -9.08
C GLY A 46 -3.82 -4.88 -10.01
N THR A 47 -4.10 -4.94 -11.31
CA THR A 47 -3.15 -4.59 -12.37
C THR A 47 -3.41 -3.17 -12.88
N HIS A 48 -2.34 -2.40 -12.99
CA HIS A 48 -2.30 -1.03 -13.49
C HIS A 48 -1.26 -0.92 -14.60
N THR A 49 -1.48 -0.02 -15.56
CA THR A 49 -0.56 0.19 -16.68
C THR A 49 0.06 1.57 -16.59
N TYR A 50 1.37 1.65 -16.77
CA TYR A 50 2.16 2.87 -16.65
C TYR A 50 3.14 3.01 -17.82
N THR A 51 3.53 4.24 -18.08
CA THR A 51 4.48 4.56 -19.16
C THR A 51 5.90 4.20 -18.73
N GLN A 52 6.76 3.82 -19.69
CA GLN A 52 8.15 3.50 -19.38
C GLN A 52 8.86 4.69 -18.70
N GLY A 53 9.49 4.39 -17.56
CA GLY A 53 10.23 5.36 -16.76
C GLY A 53 9.35 6.18 -15.80
N GLU A 54 8.04 5.92 -15.76
CA GLU A 54 7.14 6.57 -14.80
C GLU A 54 7.48 6.14 -13.37
N GLU A 55 7.47 7.10 -12.45
CA GLU A 55 7.63 6.85 -11.01
C GLU A 55 6.25 6.75 -10.36
N VAL A 56 5.95 5.57 -9.81
CA VAL A 56 4.66 5.26 -9.19
C VAL A 56 4.84 5.19 -7.68
N THR A 57 4.13 6.06 -6.95
CA THR A 57 4.07 6.00 -5.48
C THR A 57 2.94 5.07 -5.05
N ILE A 58 3.28 4.12 -4.18
CA ILE A 58 2.35 3.12 -3.63
C ILE A 58 2.35 3.23 -2.12
N THR A 59 1.17 3.27 -1.52
CA THR A 59 0.98 3.34 -0.07
C THR A 59 0.20 2.12 0.41
N ALA A 60 0.64 1.49 1.50
CA ALA A 60 -0.06 0.47 2.26
C ALA A 60 -0.77 1.11 3.46
N THR A 61 -1.95 0.61 3.81
CA THR A 61 -2.71 1.04 4.99
C THR A 61 -3.31 -0.18 5.65
N SER A 62 -2.83 -0.50 6.85
CA SER A 62 -3.25 -1.67 7.63
C SER A 62 -4.70 -1.56 8.10
N ALA A 63 -5.37 -2.69 8.23
CA ALA A 63 -6.68 -2.77 8.86
C ALA A 63 -6.57 -2.66 10.40
N GLU A 64 -7.71 -2.53 11.08
CA GLU A 64 -7.76 -2.55 12.55
C GLU A 64 -7.30 -3.91 13.09
N GLY A 65 -6.34 -3.90 14.02
CA GLY A 65 -5.73 -5.11 14.58
C GLY A 65 -4.71 -5.78 13.66
N TRP A 66 -4.21 -5.07 12.64
CA TRP A 66 -3.16 -5.54 11.74
C TRP A 66 -2.06 -4.49 11.61
N GLU A 67 -0.82 -4.93 11.42
CA GLU A 67 0.32 -4.07 11.13
C GLU A 67 0.95 -4.42 9.78
N PHE A 68 1.52 -3.40 9.12
CA PHE A 68 2.26 -3.59 7.88
C PHE A 68 3.64 -4.17 8.19
N VAL A 69 4.01 -5.23 7.48
CA VAL A 69 5.28 -5.93 7.68
C VAL A 69 6.31 -5.48 6.64
N GLU A 70 6.02 -5.72 5.37
CA GLU A 70 6.93 -5.43 4.26
C GLU A 70 6.22 -5.42 2.90
N TRP A 71 6.91 -4.87 1.90
CA TRP A 71 6.61 -5.12 0.50
C TRP A 71 7.47 -6.28 0.00
N THR A 72 6.89 -7.20 -0.76
CA THR A 72 7.66 -8.18 -1.53
C THR A 72 7.63 -7.83 -3.01
N GLY A 73 8.61 -8.30 -3.77
CA GLY A 73 8.77 -7.95 -5.20
C GLY A 73 9.53 -6.65 -5.46
N THR A 74 10.02 -6.00 -4.40
CA THR A 74 10.86 -4.79 -4.44
C THR A 74 11.84 -4.77 -3.26
N ASP A 75 12.91 -4.00 -3.37
CA ASP A 75 13.86 -3.74 -2.28
C ASP A 75 13.49 -2.46 -1.48
N GLU A 76 12.44 -1.76 -1.89
CA GLU A 76 11.93 -0.57 -1.20
C GLU A 76 11.26 -0.94 0.14
N THR A 77 11.35 -0.04 1.12
CA THR A 77 10.87 -0.30 2.49
C THR A 77 10.02 0.86 3.01
N GLY A 78 9.08 0.54 3.89
CA GLY A 78 8.15 1.50 4.48
C GLY A 78 6.74 1.35 3.92
N GLU A 79 5.75 1.95 4.60
CA GLU A 79 4.35 1.90 4.18
C GLU A 79 4.11 2.64 2.87
N GLU A 80 4.93 3.64 2.54
CA GLU A 80 4.92 4.36 1.27
C GLU A 80 6.24 4.10 0.54
N ILE A 81 6.15 3.61 -0.70
CA ILE A 81 7.29 3.34 -1.58
C ILE A 81 7.09 4.03 -2.93
N THR A 82 8.17 4.26 -3.65
CA THR A 82 8.11 4.74 -5.05
C THR A 82 8.91 3.79 -5.92
N ILE A 83 8.32 3.31 -7.00
CA ILE A 83 8.97 2.42 -7.97
C ILE A 83 9.01 3.07 -9.35
N THR A 84 10.11 2.84 -10.08
CA THR A 84 10.21 3.22 -11.49
C THR A 84 9.72 2.08 -12.38
N MET A 85 8.85 2.37 -13.34
CA MET A 85 8.29 1.39 -14.28
C MET A 85 9.22 1.21 -15.48
N ASP A 86 10.21 0.33 -15.35
CA ASP A 86 11.18 -0.01 -16.40
C ASP A 86 10.96 -1.40 -17.03
N GLU A 87 10.10 -2.21 -16.42
CA GLU A 87 9.62 -3.51 -16.87
C GLU A 87 8.28 -3.81 -16.17
N ASP A 88 7.63 -4.93 -16.51
CA ASP A 88 6.47 -5.42 -15.76
C ASP A 88 6.88 -5.81 -14.34
N LYS A 89 6.12 -5.36 -13.34
CA LYS A 89 6.41 -5.58 -11.92
C LYS A 89 5.22 -6.19 -11.20
N GLU A 90 5.52 -7.06 -10.25
CA GLU A 90 4.55 -7.64 -9.34
C GLU A 90 5.03 -7.45 -7.91
N ILE A 91 4.21 -6.78 -7.09
CA ILE A 91 4.50 -6.49 -5.70
C ILE A 91 3.37 -6.95 -4.78
N THR A 92 3.69 -7.30 -3.55
CA THR A 92 2.68 -7.68 -2.54
C THR A 92 2.90 -6.90 -1.25
N ALA A 93 1.84 -6.25 -0.74
CA ALA A 93 1.82 -5.70 0.62
C ALA A 93 1.55 -6.84 1.60
N VAL A 94 2.44 -7.04 2.57
CA VAL A 94 2.28 -8.07 3.60
C VAL A 94 1.88 -7.40 4.91
N PHE A 95 0.78 -7.88 5.50
CA PHE A 95 0.26 -7.47 6.79
C PHE A 95 0.21 -8.68 7.75
N GLN A 96 0.35 -8.43 9.04
CA GLN A 96 0.17 -9.46 10.08
C GLN A 96 -0.77 -8.97 11.19
N GLU A 97 -1.49 -9.89 11.83
CA GLU A 97 -2.34 -9.57 12.98
C GLU A 97 -1.49 -9.03 14.14
N GLU A 98 -1.92 -7.92 14.74
CA GLU A 98 -1.37 -7.44 15.99
C GLU A 98 -1.78 -8.42 17.09
N GLU A 99 -0.80 -9.09 17.72
CA GLU A 99 -1.10 -9.84 18.94
C GLU A 99 -1.42 -8.85 20.05
N GLU A 100 -2.71 -8.68 20.35
CA GLU A 100 -3.10 -8.09 21.63
C GLU A 100 -2.59 -9.02 22.72
N ASP A 101 -1.53 -8.61 23.41
CA ASP A 101 -1.16 -9.20 24.70
C ASP A 101 -2.40 -9.06 25.60
N GLU A 102 -3.21 -10.11 25.67
CA GLU A 102 -4.28 -10.19 26.66
C GLU A 102 -3.60 -10.13 28.02
N ILE A 103 -3.62 -8.95 28.62
CA ILE A 103 -3.12 -8.75 29.97
C ILE A 103 -3.99 -9.64 30.86
N SER A 104 -3.45 -10.80 31.23
CA SER A 104 -4.11 -11.72 32.14
C SER A 104 -4.54 -10.90 33.36
N ALA A 105 -5.82 -10.98 33.72
CA ALA A 105 -6.33 -10.30 34.91
C ALA A 105 -5.58 -10.72 36.19
N ASP A 106 -4.87 -11.85 36.15
CA ASP A 106 -4.01 -12.36 37.21
C ASP A 106 -2.62 -11.67 37.27
N ASP A 107 -2.14 -11.07 36.17
CA ASP A 107 -0.83 -10.42 36.08
C ASP A 107 -0.84 -8.91 36.42
N ILE A 108 -2.02 -8.32 36.64
CA ILE A 108 -2.12 -6.94 37.13
C ILE A 108 -2.48 -6.92 38.62
N PRO A 109 -1.52 -6.68 39.54
CA PRO A 109 -1.85 -6.41 40.94
C PRO A 109 -2.64 -5.09 41.05
N GLY A 110 -3.97 -5.21 41.14
CA GLY A 110 -4.89 -4.09 41.41
C GLY A 110 -5.97 -3.81 40.37
N PHE A 111 -5.96 -4.46 39.21
CA PHE A 111 -6.89 -4.12 38.10
C PHE A 111 -8.31 -4.68 38.29
N THR A 112 -8.47 -5.79 39.00
CA THR A 112 -9.79 -6.32 39.39
C THR A 112 -10.62 -5.32 40.18
N THR A 113 -9.97 -4.46 40.97
CA THR A 113 -10.66 -3.41 41.75
C THR A 113 -11.22 -2.32 40.85
N MET A 114 -10.49 -1.93 39.79
CA MET A 114 -10.93 -0.88 38.87
C MET A 114 -12.09 -1.34 37.98
N LEU A 115 -12.07 -2.61 37.54
CA LEU A 115 -13.18 -3.22 36.80
C LEU A 115 -14.45 -3.35 37.66
N LEU A 116 -14.32 -3.76 38.93
CA LEU A 116 -15.44 -3.79 39.89
C LEU A 116 -15.99 -2.40 40.20
N ILE A 117 -15.14 -1.36 40.29
CA ILE A 117 -15.57 0.03 40.48
C ILE A 117 -16.38 0.50 39.27
N VAL A 118 -15.93 0.24 38.05
CA VAL A 118 -16.66 0.62 36.83
C VAL A 118 -18.00 -0.11 36.76
N ALA A 119 -18.03 -1.43 36.99
CA ALA A 119 -19.27 -2.20 37.03
C ALA A 119 -20.22 -1.72 38.13
N ALA A 120 -19.71 -1.39 39.32
CA ALA A 120 -20.52 -0.84 40.42
C ALA A 120 -21.07 0.56 40.10
N VAL A 121 -20.28 1.44 39.48
CA VAL A 121 -20.74 2.78 39.06
C VAL A 121 -21.83 2.66 37.99
N VAL A 122 -21.65 1.77 37.01
CA VAL A 122 -22.65 1.48 35.98
C VAL A 122 -23.93 0.89 36.59
N ALA A 123 -23.80 -0.10 37.49
CA ALA A 123 -24.94 -0.71 38.17
C ALA A 123 -25.71 0.30 39.05
N VAL A 124 -25.00 1.21 39.73
CA VAL A 124 -25.59 2.28 40.53
C VAL A 124 -26.33 3.28 39.63
N ALA A 125 -25.75 3.69 38.50
CA ALA A 125 -26.40 4.60 37.55
C ALA A 125 -27.68 3.98 36.96
N ILE A 126 -27.64 2.70 36.59
CA ILE A 126 -28.82 1.94 36.12
C ILE A 126 -29.88 1.86 37.22
N TYR A 127 -29.48 1.61 38.47
CA TYR A 127 -30.41 1.53 39.61
C TYR A 127 -31.14 2.86 39.86
N TYR A 128 -30.44 3.99 39.81
CA TYR A 128 -31.06 5.30 40.01
C TYR A 128 -32.02 5.68 38.88
N ASN A 129 -31.65 5.45 37.62
CA ASN A 129 -32.53 5.74 36.48
C ASN A 129 -33.84 4.93 36.51
N LYS A 130 -33.84 3.72 37.08
CA LYS A 130 -35.05 2.90 37.25
C LYS A 130 -35.99 3.40 38.35
N LYS A 131 -35.50 4.22 39.28
CA LYS A 131 -36.30 4.78 40.39
C LYS A 131 -37.00 6.09 40.02
N GLU A 132 -36.56 6.74 38.93
CA GLU A 132 -37.13 7.98 38.40
C GLU A 132 -38.16 7.75 37.27
N GLN A 133 -38.43 6.50 36.90
CA GLN A 133 -39.55 6.08 36.02
C GLN A 133 -40.62 5.37 36.83
#